data_AF-A0A7W1FCL1-F1
#
_entry.id   AF-A0A7W1FCL1-F1
#
_cell.length_a   1.000
_cell.length_b   1.000
_cell.length_c   1.000
_cell.angle_alpha   90.00
_cell.angle_beta   90.00
_cell.angle_gamma   90.00
#
_symmetry.space_group_name_H-M   'P 1'
#
loop_
_entity.id
_entity.type
_entity.pdbx_description
1 polymer ?
#
loop_
_entity_poly.entity_id
_entity_poly.type
_entity_poly.pdbx_seq_one_letter_code
_entity_poly.pdbx_strand_id
1 'polypeptide(L)'
;MGAKDYKGSGSSSQRRSARRQQSTNPQKPQSFKPESQVVLPKANVKEPDKTKQPRATKQQETLQQKLWYLSENNLFWGGGGAIIVTAYGFLILNVSAIFSGILFIAGGLFITASIYRRNFFEGKAKMFQLLCNSCIAIAITTILALSWILLQPKPVEHLFSLVPGNSLNPSSNCSIPPDAMAIYLGNSVYWTTKSSFNVIRLKNETLLSVEKAFDGIYLNAILRDKKGVEVARIVRNIFSAYDNSEYVVQSRDMNTIEIFDKKKGEPVLLVRYLNPNAIKILGTF
;
A
#
# COMPACT_ATOMS: atom_id res chain seq x y z
N MET A 1 3.33 -48.19 -25.97
CA MET A 1 4.28 -48.97 -25.14
C MET A 1 5.05 -48.01 -24.24
N GLY A 2 5.00 -48.23 -22.92
CA GLY A 2 5.89 -47.56 -21.95
C GLY A 2 5.29 -46.43 -21.09
N ALA A 3 4.20 -46.69 -20.36
CA ALA A 3 3.79 -45.83 -19.25
C ALA A 3 4.66 -46.16 -18.01
N LYS A 4 5.25 -45.15 -17.37
CA LYS A 4 5.95 -45.30 -16.08
C LYS A 4 5.12 -44.63 -14.98
N ASP A 5 4.61 -45.48 -14.10
CA ASP A 5 3.96 -45.13 -12.84
C ASP A 5 4.93 -44.44 -11.88
N TYR A 6 4.55 -43.27 -11.37
CA TYR A 6 5.20 -42.64 -10.22
C TYR A 6 4.33 -42.81 -8.98
N LYS A 7 4.75 -43.70 -8.07
CA LYS A 7 4.20 -43.86 -6.72
C LYS A 7 4.67 -42.69 -5.84
N GLY A 8 3.75 -41.83 -5.44
CA GLY A 8 3.95 -40.84 -4.38
C GLY A 8 3.87 -41.50 -2.99
N SER A 9 4.96 -41.43 -2.24
CA SER A 9 5.03 -41.81 -0.82
C SER A 9 4.59 -40.62 0.03
N GLY A 10 3.43 -40.76 0.69
CA GLY A 10 2.96 -39.81 1.70
C GLY A 10 3.66 -40.03 3.03
N SER A 11 4.20 -38.97 3.60
CA SER A 11 4.59 -38.93 5.02
C SER A 11 3.82 -37.82 5.71
N SER A 12 2.74 -38.25 6.35
CA SER A 12 1.94 -37.51 7.32
C SER A 12 2.72 -37.31 8.61
N SER A 13 3.10 -36.07 8.94
CA SER A 13 3.56 -35.71 10.27
C SER A 13 2.61 -34.70 10.91
N GLN A 14 1.62 -35.24 11.61
CA GLN A 14 0.80 -34.51 12.58
C GLN A 14 1.69 -34.11 13.76
N ARG A 15 1.95 -32.80 13.95
CA ARG A 15 2.36 -32.27 15.25
C ARG A 15 1.26 -31.39 15.83
N ARG A 16 0.54 -31.97 16.77
CA ARG A 16 -0.30 -31.31 17.77
C ARG A 16 0.55 -30.27 18.52
N SER A 17 0.04 -29.06 18.66
CA SER A 17 0.50 -28.11 19.66
C SER A 17 -0.72 -27.55 20.38
N ALA A 18 -0.93 -28.08 21.58
CA ALA A 18 -1.94 -27.62 22.52
C ALA A 18 -1.53 -26.24 23.05
N ARG A 19 -2.31 -25.20 22.70
CA ARG A 19 -2.13 -23.86 23.27
C ARG A 19 -3.13 -23.67 24.40
N ARG A 20 -2.57 -23.79 25.61
CA ARG A 20 -3.09 -23.46 26.94
C ARG A 20 -3.90 -22.14 26.90
N GLN A 21 -5.19 -22.21 27.19
CA GLN A 21 -6.00 -21.04 27.53
C GLN A 21 -5.70 -20.66 28.98
N GLN A 22 -5.06 -19.52 29.19
CA GLN A 22 -5.00 -18.89 30.51
C GLN A 22 -6.24 -18.01 30.68
N SER A 23 -7.14 -18.47 31.55
CA SER A 23 -8.28 -17.73 32.07
C SER A 23 -7.76 -16.65 33.02
N THR A 24 -7.84 -15.38 32.63
CA THR A 24 -7.58 -14.24 33.51
C THR A 24 -8.89 -13.80 34.17
N ASN A 25 -8.95 -14.10 35.46
CA ASN A 25 -10.03 -13.79 36.40
C ASN A 25 -10.10 -12.27 36.65
N PRO A 26 -11.24 -11.59 36.44
CA PRO A 26 -11.37 -10.16 36.75
C PRO A 26 -11.56 -9.97 38.26
N GLN A 27 -10.59 -9.33 38.91
CA GLN A 27 -10.68 -8.89 40.31
C GLN A 27 -11.72 -7.78 40.47
N LYS A 28 -12.62 -8.00 41.43
CA LYS A 28 -13.70 -7.11 41.85
C LYS A 28 -13.10 -5.87 42.54
N PRO A 29 -13.45 -4.63 42.14
CA PRO A 29 -12.95 -3.43 42.80
C PRO A 29 -13.49 -3.32 44.24
N GLN A 30 -12.57 -3.11 45.17
CA GLN A 30 -12.85 -2.89 46.59
C GLN A 30 -13.50 -1.51 46.79
N SER A 31 -14.60 -1.52 47.55
CA SER A 31 -15.35 -0.34 47.98
C SER A 31 -14.51 0.49 48.95
N PHE A 32 -14.11 1.69 48.52
CA PHE A 32 -13.46 2.68 49.38
C PHE A 32 -14.50 3.36 50.28
N LYS A 33 -14.26 3.28 51.59
CA LYS A 33 -15.01 4.00 52.65
C LYS A 33 -14.61 5.48 52.63
N PRO A 34 -15.56 6.44 52.65
CA PRO A 34 -15.22 7.85 52.79
C PRO A 34 -14.70 8.14 54.20
N GLU A 35 -13.50 8.70 54.25
CA GLU A 35 -12.81 9.15 55.44
C GLU A 35 -13.45 10.47 55.95
N SER A 36 -13.67 10.51 57.26
CA SER A 36 -14.40 11.56 57.97
C SER A 36 -13.81 12.95 57.75
N GLN A 37 -14.67 13.90 57.40
CA GLN A 37 -14.34 15.32 57.33
C GLN A 37 -13.99 15.85 58.72
N VAL A 38 -12.73 16.22 58.91
CA VAL A 38 -12.27 17.00 60.06
C VAL A 38 -12.72 18.44 59.86
N VAL A 39 -13.69 18.86 60.66
CA VAL A 39 -14.17 20.24 60.73
C VAL A 39 -13.11 21.10 61.41
N LEU A 40 -12.34 21.86 60.62
CA LEU A 40 -11.41 22.86 61.13
C LEU A 40 -12.18 24.10 61.64
N PRO A 41 -11.77 24.70 62.78
CA PRO A 41 -12.40 25.88 63.34
C PRO A 41 -12.21 27.10 62.43
N LYS A 42 -13.30 27.84 62.21
CA LYS A 42 -13.34 29.11 61.48
C LYS A 42 -12.47 30.16 62.21
N ALA A 43 -11.26 30.37 61.72
CA ALA A 43 -10.46 31.53 62.08
C ALA A 43 -11.09 32.78 61.45
N ASN A 44 -11.35 33.78 62.29
CA ASN A 44 -11.94 35.06 61.94
C ASN A 44 -10.88 35.91 61.22
N VAL A 45 -10.66 35.63 59.94
CA VAL A 45 -9.71 36.37 59.09
C VAL A 45 -10.37 37.65 58.61
N LYS A 46 -9.85 38.78 59.11
CA LYS A 46 -10.20 40.14 58.71
C LYS A 46 -10.09 40.25 57.18
N GLU A 47 -11.21 40.54 56.49
CA GLU A 47 -11.25 40.66 55.03
C GLU A 47 -10.20 41.69 54.57
N PRO A 48 -9.20 41.29 53.76
CA PRO A 48 -8.29 42.24 53.16
C PRO A 48 -9.06 43.07 52.13
N ASP A 49 -8.83 44.38 52.21
CA ASP A 49 -9.39 45.43 51.36
C ASP A 49 -9.34 45.04 49.86
N LYS A 50 -10.51 44.71 49.30
CA LYS A 50 -10.72 44.22 47.92
C LYS A 50 -10.44 45.29 46.85
N THR A 51 -10.09 46.51 47.24
CA THR A 51 -10.10 47.66 46.32
C THR A 51 -8.78 47.89 45.57
N LYS A 52 -7.74 47.09 45.82
CA LYS A 52 -6.43 47.22 45.14
C LYS A 52 -5.82 45.87 44.75
N GLN A 53 -6.56 45.02 44.02
CA GLN A 53 -5.89 43.94 43.29
C GLN A 53 -5.12 44.55 42.10
N PRO A 54 -3.78 44.48 42.08
CA PRO A 54 -3.00 44.91 40.93
C PRO A 54 -3.51 44.15 39.71
N ARG A 55 -3.91 44.88 38.68
CA ARG A 55 -4.36 44.34 37.40
C ARG A 55 -3.23 43.44 36.90
N ALA A 56 -3.38 42.13 37.06
CA ALA A 56 -2.37 41.17 36.64
C ALA A 56 -2.13 41.37 35.15
N THR A 57 -1.00 41.98 34.80
CA THR A 57 -0.54 42.06 33.43
C THR A 57 -0.37 40.64 32.95
N LYS A 58 -1.28 40.18 32.09
CA LYS A 58 -1.14 38.90 31.38
C LYS A 58 0.24 38.92 30.73
N GLN A 59 1.18 38.17 31.28
CA GLN A 59 2.47 37.94 30.64
C GLN A 59 2.18 37.43 29.24
N GLN A 60 2.69 38.11 28.22
CA GLN A 60 2.59 37.64 26.85
C GLN A 60 3.37 36.32 26.76
N GLU A 61 2.63 35.21 26.68
CA GLU A 61 3.21 33.91 26.40
C GLU A 61 3.95 33.95 25.06
N THR A 62 5.16 33.41 25.03
CA THR A 62 5.97 33.34 23.82
C THR A 62 5.38 32.32 22.84
N LEU A 63 5.62 32.48 21.54
CA LEU A 63 5.15 31.53 20.52
C LEU A 63 5.64 30.09 20.80
N GLN A 64 6.85 29.93 21.35
CA GLN A 64 7.38 28.64 21.75
C GLN A 64 6.55 27.98 22.86
N GLN A 65 6.12 28.75 23.88
CA GLN A 65 5.26 28.23 24.96
C GLN A 65 3.90 27.77 24.41
N LYS A 66 3.32 28.56 23.49
CA LYS A 66 2.06 28.17 22.84
C LYS A 66 2.20 26.90 22.02
N LEU A 67 3.31 26.73 21.30
CA LEU A 67 3.60 25.51 20.54
C LEU A 67 3.78 24.30 21.47
N TRP A 68 4.52 24.47 22.57
CA TRP A 68 4.72 23.43 23.58
C TRP A 68 3.38 22.98 24.15
N TYR A 69 2.52 23.93 24.54
CA TYR A 69 1.19 23.64 25.09
C TYR A 69 0.27 22.95 24.07
N LEU A 70 0.44 23.26 22.78
CA LEU A 70 -0.27 22.59 21.70
C LEU A 70 0.16 21.12 21.59
N SER A 71 1.46 20.86 21.78
CA SER A 71 2.05 19.52 21.75
C SER A 71 1.75 18.68 23.00
N GLU A 72 1.38 19.27 24.13
CA GLU A 72 0.94 18.51 25.31
C GLU A 72 -0.54 18.10 25.23
N ASN A 73 -1.27 18.59 24.22
CA ASN A 73 -2.70 18.39 24.16
C ASN A 73 -3.05 17.02 23.56
N ASN A 74 -3.71 16.17 24.35
CA ASN A 74 -4.16 14.85 23.92
C ASN A 74 -5.06 14.87 22.67
N LEU A 75 -5.78 15.96 22.43
CA LEU A 75 -6.60 16.07 21.21
C LEU A 75 -5.73 16.21 19.94
N PHE A 76 -4.59 16.89 20.06
CA PHE A 76 -3.68 17.12 18.95
C PHE A 76 -2.91 15.83 18.60
N TRP A 77 -2.22 15.24 19.58
CA TRP A 77 -1.46 13.99 19.35
C TRP A 77 -2.33 12.73 19.36
N GLY A 78 -3.19 12.58 20.37
CA GLY A 78 -4.04 11.39 20.53
C GLY A 78 -5.22 11.34 19.57
N GLY A 79 -5.67 12.48 19.05
CA GLY A 79 -6.67 12.55 17.98
C GLY A 79 -6.01 12.59 16.61
N GLY A 80 -5.60 13.78 16.19
CA GLY A 80 -5.10 14.03 14.84
C GLY A 80 -3.82 13.25 14.50
N GLY A 81 -2.82 13.31 15.38
CA GLY A 81 -1.55 12.60 15.20
C GLY A 81 -1.72 11.08 15.11
N ALA A 82 -2.48 10.49 16.02
CA ALA A 82 -2.74 9.05 16.05
C ALA A 82 -3.47 8.56 14.79
N ILE A 83 -4.44 9.32 14.29
CA ILE A 83 -5.15 9.02 13.04
C ILE A 83 -4.17 9.03 11.86
N ILE A 84 -3.28 10.02 11.77
CA ILE A 84 -2.28 10.12 10.69
C ILE A 84 -1.29 8.95 10.76
N VAL A 85 -0.77 8.63 11.94
CA VAL A 85 0.15 7.49 12.13
C VAL A 85 -0.53 6.17 11.77
N THR A 86 -1.82 6.03 12.09
CA THR A 86 -2.61 4.83 11.75
C THR A 86 -2.86 4.75 10.24
N ALA A 87 -3.21 5.87 9.60
CA ALA A 87 -3.34 5.96 8.14
C ALA A 87 -2.03 5.57 7.43
N TYR A 88 -0.90 6.00 7.99
CA TYR A 88 0.43 5.64 7.51
C TYR A 88 0.76 4.15 7.72
N GLY A 89 0.39 3.57 8.86
CA GLY A 89 0.51 2.13 9.09
C GLY A 89 -0.30 1.32 8.07
N PHE A 90 -1.50 1.78 7.72
CA PHE A 90 -2.33 1.14 6.68
C PHE A 90 -1.73 1.24 5.28
N LEU A 91 -1.04 2.33 4.96
CA LEU A 91 -0.24 2.44 3.74
C LEU A 91 0.83 1.35 3.65
N ILE A 92 1.63 1.20 4.71
CA ILE A 92 2.71 0.20 4.77
C ILE A 92 2.14 -1.22 4.63
N LEU A 93 0.97 -1.47 5.20
CA LEU A 93 0.26 -2.74 5.11
C LEU A 93 -0.51 -2.92 3.78
N ASN A 94 -0.36 -1.99 2.84
CA ASN A 94 -0.97 -2.02 1.52
C ASN A 94 -2.51 -2.11 1.55
N VAL A 95 -3.13 -1.51 2.57
CA VAL A 95 -4.59 -1.34 2.66
C VAL A 95 -5.05 -0.34 1.61
N SER A 96 -6.31 -0.43 1.18
CA SER A 96 -6.94 0.44 0.17
C SER A 96 -6.50 1.91 0.29
N ALA A 97 -5.91 2.43 -0.79
CA ALA A 97 -5.43 3.81 -0.90
C ALA A 97 -6.51 4.84 -0.53
N ILE A 98 -7.75 4.57 -0.95
CA ILE A 98 -8.90 5.43 -0.68
C ILE A 98 -9.18 5.52 0.82
N PHE A 99 -9.16 4.38 1.52
CA PHE A 99 -9.44 4.33 2.95
C PHE A 99 -8.39 5.08 3.76
N SER A 100 -7.11 4.86 3.47
CA SER A 100 -6.03 5.58 4.12
C SER A 100 -6.07 7.08 3.79
N GLY A 101 -6.40 7.46 2.56
CA GLY A 101 -6.61 8.86 2.16
C GLY A 101 -7.71 9.55 2.97
N ILE A 102 -8.84 8.88 3.22
CA ILE A 102 -9.93 9.39 4.08
C ILE A 102 -9.41 9.65 5.51
N LEU A 103 -8.61 8.74 6.06
CA LEU A 103 -8.03 8.91 7.39
C LEU A 103 -7.05 10.08 7.45
N PHE A 104 -6.21 10.30 6.43
CA PHE A 104 -5.35 11.48 6.36
C PHE A 104 -6.15 12.79 6.38
N ILE A 105 -7.26 12.85 5.63
CA ILE A 105 -8.16 14.01 5.63
C ILE A 105 -8.77 14.21 7.02
N ALA A 106 -9.29 13.14 7.63
CA ALA A 106 -9.86 13.19 8.98
C ALA A 106 -8.84 13.67 10.03
N GLY A 107 -7.62 13.14 9.99
CA GLY A 107 -6.52 13.56 10.86
C GLY A 107 -6.15 15.04 10.70
N GLY A 108 -6.06 15.51 9.46
CA GLY A 108 -5.83 16.93 9.14
C GLY A 108 -6.93 17.86 9.65
N LEU A 109 -8.20 17.44 9.53
CA LEU A 109 -9.34 18.18 10.08
C LEU A 109 -9.30 18.25 11.61
N PHE A 110 -8.95 17.15 12.29
CA PHE A 110 -8.79 17.12 13.76
C PHE A 110 -7.67 18.05 14.25
N ILE A 111 -6.53 18.07 13.54
CA ILE A 111 -5.42 18.99 13.83
C ILE A 111 -5.88 20.44 13.68
N THR A 112 -6.56 20.76 12.58
CA THR A 112 -7.05 22.11 12.28
C THR A 112 -8.07 22.57 13.33
N ALA A 113 -9.04 21.71 13.68
CA ALA A 113 -10.02 21.99 14.72
C ALA A 113 -9.36 22.20 16.11
N SER A 114 -8.29 21.46 16.40
CA SER A 114 -7.53 21.61 17.65
C SER A 114 -6.81 22.95 17.73
N ILE A 115 -6.20 23.41 16.63
CA ILE A 115 -5.56 24.73 16.54
C ILE A 115 -6.60 25.83 16.72
N TYR A 116 -7.75 25.70 16.05
CA TYR A 116 -8.84 26.66 16.14
C TYR A 116 -9.41 26.77 17.56
N ARG A 117 -9.71 25.63 18.21
CA ARG A 117 -10.30 25.59 19.56
C ARG A 117 -9.42 26.24 20.63
N ARG A 118 -8.09 26.23 20.43
CA ARG A 118 -7.14 26.82 21.38
C ARG A 118 -6.94 28.32 21.21
N ASN A 119 -7.66 28.97 20.28
CA ASN A 119 -7.50 30.40 19.99
C ASN A 119 -6.02 30.78 19.85
N PHE A 120 -5.22 30.00 19.13
CA PHE A 120 -3.75 30.16 19.08
C PHE A 120 -3.31 31.62 18.81
N PHE A 121 -4.08 32.31 17.97
CA PHE A 121 -3.91 33.71 17.58
C PHE A 121 -4.75 34.71 18.39
N GLU A 122 -5.07 34.41 19.65
CA GLU A 122 -5.83 35.30 20.54
C GLU A 122 -5.20 36.70 20.58
N GLY A 123 -6.04 37.74 20.49
CA GLY A 123 -5.61 39.14 20.43
C GLY A 123 -5.34 39.71 19.03
N LYS A 124 -5.48 38.91 17.97
CA LYS A 124 -5.46 39.38 16.57
C LYS A 124 -6.87 39.54 16.00
N ALA A 125 -7.01 40.32 14.92
CA ALA A 125 -8.27 40.46 14.21
C ALA A 125 -8.79 39.10 13.71
N LYS A 126 -10.09 38.84 13.80
CA LYS A 126 -10.71 37.55 13.40
C LYS A 126 -10.34 37.12 11.98
N MET A 127 -10.29 38.08 11.04
CA MET A 127 -9.87 37.81 9.66
C MET A 127 -8.43 37.30 9.57
N PHE A 128 -7.51 37.87 10.35
CA PHE A 128 -6.13 37.42 10.41
C PHE A 128 -6.04 35.99 10.96
N GLN A 129 -6.78 35.69 12.04
CA GLN A 129 -6.83 34.34 12.61
C GLN A 129 -7.33 33.31 11.59
N LEU A 130 -8.40 33.64 10.86
CA LEU A 130 -8.98 32.77 9.85
C LEU A 130 -7.99 32.52 8.71
N LEU A 131 -7.36 33.58 8.19
CA LEU A 131 -6.41 33.48 7.09
C LEU A 131 -5.17 32.66 7.48
N CYS A 132 -4.59 32.89 8.67
CA CYS A 132 -3.47 32.08 9.16
C CYS A 132 -3.85 30.61 9.36
N ASN A 133 -5.01 30.33 9.96
CA ASN A 133 -5.48 28.95 10.15
C ASN A 133 -5.72 28.24 8.82
N SER A 134 -6.32 28.93 7.83
CA SER A 134 -6.50 28.39 6.48
C SER A 134 -5.17 28.09 5.80
N CYS A 135 -4.19 29.00 5.87
CA CYS A 135 -2.85 28.76 5.31
C CYS A 135 -2.16 27.55 5.96
N ILE A 136 -2.24 27.42 7.29
CA ILE A 136 -1.65 26.28 8.02
C ILE A 136 -2.34 24.97 7.62
N ALA A 137 -3.68 24.96 7.54
CA ALA A 137 -4.43 23.79 7.13
C ALA A 137 -4.06 23.34 5.71
N ILE A 138 -4.03 24.27 4.75
CA ILE A 138 -3.61 24.00 3.37
C ILE A 138 -2.18 23.45 3.33
N ALA A 139 -1.25 24.04 4.08
CA ALA A 139 0.13 23.58 4.14
C ALA A 139 0.22 22.14 4.66
N ILE A 140 -0.46 21.82 5.76
CA ILE A 140 -0.48 20.47 6.34
C ILE A 140 -1.10 19.47 5.35
N THR A 141 -2.25 19.78 4.76
CA THR A 141 -2.90 18.89 3.78
C THR A 141 -2.02 18.67 2.56
N THR A 142 -1.33 19.71 2.07
CA THR A 142 -0.41 19.61 0.94
C THR A 142 0.78 18.71 1.27
N ILE A 143 1.39 18.90 2.45
CA ILE A 143 2.50 18.05 2.91
C ILE A 143 2.06 16.59 3.05
N LEU A 144 0.88 16.33 3.62
CA LEU A 144 0.36 14.96 3.76
C LEU A 144 0.05 14.33 2.40
N ALA A 145 -0.54 15.08 1.46
CA ALA A 145 -0.81 14.60 0.11
C ALA A 145 0.48 14.33 -0.68
N LEU A 146 1.48 15.20 -0.59
CA LEU A 146 2.79 14.97 -1.21
C LEU A 146 3.51 13.80 -0.57
N SER A 147 3.49 13.71 0.77
CA SER A 147 4.05 12.57 1.51
C SER A 147 3.39 11.27 1.08
N TRP A 148 2.06 11.24 0.94
CA TRP A 148 1.31 10.11 0.40
C TRP A 148 1.82 9.70 -0.99
N ILE A 149 1.94 10.65 -1.92
CA ILE A 149 2.40 10.40 -3.30
C ILE A 149 3.85 9.89 -3.31
N LEU A 150 4.72 10.48 -2.49
CA LEU A 150 6.14 10.14 -2.42
C LEU A 150 6.40 8.81 -1.72
N LEU A 151 5.52 8.41 -0.79
CA LEU A 151 5.60 7.17 -0.02
C LEU A 151 4.82 6.03 -0.65
N GLN A 152 4.17 6.24 -1.80
CA GLN A 152 3.65 5.11 -2.57
C GLN A 152 4.82 4.20 -2.91
N PRO A 153 4.75 2.89 -2.61
CA PRO A 153 5.78 1.96 -3.04
C PRO A 153 5.86 2.07 -4.56
N LYS A 154 7.01 2.56 -5.04
CA LYS A 154 7.26 2.56 -6.48
C LYS A 154 7.33 1.09 -6.88
N PRO A 155 6.57 0.66 -7.90
CA PRO A 155 6.73 -0.70 -8.39
C PRO A 155 8.21 -0.92 -8.65
N VAL A 156 8.77 -1.99 -8.08
CA VAL A 156 10.16 -2.36 -8.35
C VAL A 156 10.20 -2.75 -9.82
N GLU A 157 10.65 -1.82 -10.66
CA GLU A 157 10.86 -2.07 -12.07
C GLU A 157 12.08 -2.96 -12.21
N HIS A 158 11.81 -4.23 -12.45
CA HIS A 158 12.83 -5.15 -12.88
C HIS A 158 13.01 -4.94 -14.38
N LEU A 159 14.01 -4.13 -14.74
CA LEU A 159 14.40 -3.83 -16.13
C LEU A 159 15.05 -5.06 -16.77
N PHE A 160 14.23 -6.05 -17.12
CA PHE A 160 14.63 -7.16 -17.97
C PHE A 160 14.05 -6.94 -19.36
N SER A 161 14.91 -6.73 -20.36
CA SER A 161 14.48 -6.73 -21.75
C SER A 161 14.63 -8.13 -22.33
N LEU A 162 13.55 -8.70 -22.86
CA LEU A 162 13.61 -9.97 -23.57
C LEU A 162 14.31 -9.78 -24.91
N VAL A 163 15.39 -10.53 -25.13
CA VAL A 163 16.11 -10.60 -26.41
C VAL A 163 15.62 -11.83 -27.19
N PRO A 164 15.45 -11.74 -28.52
CA PRO A 164 15.12 -12.92 -29.33
C PRO A 164 16.18 -14.01 -29.18
N GLY A 165 15.75 -15.25 -28.94
CA GLY A 165 16.63 -16.42 -28.98
C GLY A 165 16.96 -16.88 -30.41
N ASN A 166 17.60 -18.05 -30.52
CA ASN A 166 17.85 -18.75 -31.78
C ASN A 166 17.20 -20.15 -31.80
N SER A 167 16.12 -20.34 -31.04
CA SER A 167 15.42 -21.62 -30.96
C SER A 167 14.49 -21.81 -32.16
N LEU A 168 14.44 -23.04 -32.68
CA LEU A 168 13.49 -23.42 -33.72
C LEU A 168 12.04 -23.31 -33.23
N ASN A 169 11.15 -23.02 -34.17
CA ASN A 169 9.71 -23.03 -33.93
C ASN A 169 9.25 -24.44 -33.51
N PRO A 170 8.43 -24.58 -32.45
CA PRO A 170 7.75 -25.83 -32.15
C PRO A 170 6.99 -26.35 -33.35
N SER A 171 7.02 -27.68 -33.55
CA SER A 171 6.25 -28.32 -34.61
C SER A 171 4.77 -28.01 -34.44
N SER A 172 4.11 -27.63 -35.52
CA SER A 172 2.68 -27.36 -35.55
C SER A 172 2.10 -27.77 -36.89
N ASN A 173 0.84 -28.17 -36.91
CA ASN A 173 0.13 -28.50 -38.16
C ASN A 173 -0.38 -27.23 -38.88
N CYS A 174 -0.14 -26.04 -38.31
CA CYS A 174 -0.53 -24.78 -38.91
C CYS A 174 0.51 -24.33 -39.94
N SER A 175 0.07 -23.97 -41.14
CA SER A 175 0.91 -23.28 -42.11
C SER A 175 1.07 -21.83 -41.68
N ILE A 176 2.25 -21.48 -41.18
CA ILE A 176 2.58 -20.12 -40.71
C ILE A 176 3.34 -19.40 -41.83
N PRO A 177 2.86 -18.26 -42.34
CA PRO A 177 3.57 -17.48 -43.33
C PRO A 177 4.97 -17.06 -42.85
N PRO A 178 5.98 -16.97 -43.73
CA PRO A 178 7.36 -16.68 -43.33
C PRO A 178 7.56 -15.28 -42.74
N ASP A 179 6.67 -14.33 -43.06
CA ASP A 179 6.66 -12.96 -42.56
C ASP A 179 5.80 -12.76 -41.30
N ALA A 180 5.02 -13.78 -40.93
CA ALA A 180 4.13 -13.73 -39.78
C ALA A 180 4.87 -13.99 -38.46
N MET A 181 4.38 -13.38 -37.39
CA MET A 181 4.80 -13.66 -36.03
C MET A 181 3.97 -14.81 -35.46
N ALA A 182 4.63 -15.88 -35.00
CA ALA A 182 4.01 -17.02 -34.35
C ALA A 182 3.93 -16.83 -32.83
N ILE A 183 2.76 -17.09 -32.26
CA ILE A 183 2.48 -16.96 -30.83
C ILE A 183 2.01 -18.33 -30.33
N TYR A 184 2.87 -19.01 -29.58
CA TYR A 184 2.56 -20.31 -29.00
C TYR A 184 1.97 -20.13 -27.61
N LEU A 185 0.69 -20.46 -27.45
CA LEU A 185 -0.02 -20.45 -26.18
C LEU A 185 -0.26 -21.89 -25.71
N GLY A 186 0.55 -22.37 -24.79
CA GLY A 186 0.49 -23.79 -24.40
C GLY A 186 0.84 -24.70 -25.59
N ASN A 187 -0.16 -25.47 -26.01
CA ASN A 187 -0.10 -26.37 -27.18
C ASN A 187 -0.78 -25.81 -28.43
N SER A 188 -1.35 -24.59 -28.33
CA SER A 188 -1.98 -23.91 -29.46
C SER A 188 -1.00 -22.94 -30.11
N VAL A 189 -1.14 -22.71 -31.42
CA VAL A 189 -0.38 -21.71 -32.15
C VAL A 189 -1.33 -20.74 -32.83
N TYR A 190 -1.01 -19.46 -32.70
CA TYR A 190 -1.65 -18.36 -33.43
C TYR A 190 -0.58 -17.66 -34.25
N TRP A 191 -0.97 -16.98 -35.32
CA TRP A 191 -0.05 -16.15 -36.07
C TRP A 191 -0.72 -14.86 -36.54
N THR A 192 0.10 -13.85 -36.80
CA THR A 192 -0.36 -12.55 -37.28
C THR A 192 0.73 -11.89 -38.12
N THR A 193 0.33 -11.18 -39.18
CA THR A 193 1.20 -10.29 -39.96
C THR A 193 1.10 -8.83 -39.47
N LYS A 194 0.14 -8.53 -38.58
CA LYS A 194 -0.01 -7.19 -37.98
C LYS A 194 1.12 -6.92 -37.01
N SER A 195 1.53 -5.65 -36.94
CA SER A 195 2.53 -5.18 -35.97
C SER A 195 2.04 -5.24 -34.53
N SER A 196 0.74 -5.20 -34.26
CA SER A 196 0.18 -5.35 -32.91
C SER A 196 -0.99 -6.32 -32.92
N PHE A 197 -1.03 -7.20 -31.92
CA PHE A 197 -2.03 -8.26 -31.82
C PHE A 197 -2.43 -8.54 -30.37
N ASN A 198 -3.73 -8.48 -30.10
CA ASN A 198 -4.31 -8.81 -28.81
C ASN A 198 -4.54 -10.32 -28.74
N VAL A 199 -3.75 -11.02 -27.92
CA VAL A 199 -3.77 -12.47 -27.80
C VAL A 199 -4.90 -12.93 -26.88
N ILE A 200 -5.04 -12.30 -25.71
CA ILE A 200 -6.08 -12.62 -24.73
C ILE A 200 -6.83 -11.34 -24.38
N ARG A 201 -8.16 -11.39 -24.53
CA ARG A 201 -9.06 -10.32 -24.13
C ARG A 201 -10.11 -10.88 -23.16
N LEU A 202 -10.36 -10.15 -22.09
CA LEU A 202 -11.42 -10.44 -21.15
C LEU A 202 -12.34 -9.22 -21.07
N LYS A 203 -13.58 -9.38 -21.55
CA LYS A 203 -14.52 -8.26 -21.75
C LYS A 203 -13.89 -7.18 -22.66
N ASN A 204 -13.79 -5.95 -22.19
CA ASN A 204 -13.24 -4.81 -22.94
C ASN A 204 -11.76 -4.56 -22.63
N GLU A 205 -11.10 -5.45 -21.90
CA GLU A 205 -9.71 -5.30 -21.47
C GLU A 205 -8.81 -6.33 -22.15
N THR A 206 -7.65 -5.88 -22.59
CA THR A 206 -6.60 -6.74 -23.15
C THR A 206 -5.71 -7.23 -22.01
N LEU A 207 -5.72 -8.54 -21.77
CA LEU A 207 -4.87 -9.16 -20.74
C LEU A 207 -3.51 -9.56 -21.28
N LEU A 208 -3.41 -9.86 -22.57
CA LEU A 208 -2.17 -10.24 -23.23
C LEU A 208 -2.16 -9.67 -24.64
N SER A 209 -1.13 -8.91 -24.96
CA SER A 209 -0.86 -8.44 -26.33
C SER A 209 0.61 -8.53 -26.65
N VAL A 210 0.85 -8.67 -27.95
CA VAL A 210 2.19 -8.80 -28.51
C VAL A 210 2.31 -7.76 -29.61
N GLU A 211 3.42 -7.04 -29.62
CA GLU A 211 3.72 -5.99 -30.58
C GLU A 211 5.09 -6.30 -31.22
N LYS A 212 5.13 -6.36 -32.55
CA LYS A 212 6.35 -6.45 -33.34
C LYS A 212 6.94 -5.05 -33.47
N ALA A 213 8.16 -4.89 -33.00
CA ALA A 213 8.97 -3.69 -33.11
C ALA A 213 10.17 -3.93 -34.05
N PHE A 214 10.93 -2.88 -34.34
CA PHE A 214 12.11 -2.97 -35.21
C PHE A 214 13.25 -3.79 -34.60
N ASP A 215 13.34 -3.77 -33.26
CA ASP A 215 14.35 -4.43 -32.44
C ASP A 215 13.88 -5.78 -31.86
N GLY A 216 12.63 -6.17 -32.09
CA GLY A 216 12.11 -7.46 -31.64
C GLY A 216 10.60 -7.50 -31.42
N ILE A 217 10.20 -8.16 -30.33
CA ILE A 217 8.81 -8.37 -29.95
C ILE A 217 8.65 -7.83 -28.53
N TYR A 218 7.66 -6.97 -28.36
CA TYR A 218 7.22 -6.44 -27.08
C TYR A 218 5.99 -7.20 -26.60
N LEU A 219 6.09 -7.73 -25.39
CA LEU A 219 4.98 -8.32 -24.68
C LEU A 219 4.37 -7.29 -23.73
N ASN A 220 3.04 -7.19 -23.75
CA ASN A 220 2.28 -6.54 -22.70
C ASN A 220 1.32 -7.55 -22.09
N ALA A 221 1.34 -7.68 -20.77
CA ALA A 221 0.51 -8.65 -20.05
C ALA A 221 0.00 -8.06 -18.73
N ILE A 222 -1.22 -8.40 -18.34
CA ILE A 222 -1.79 -8.11 -17.03
C ILE A 222 -2.09 -9.46 -16.39
N LEU A 223 -1.43 -9.76 -15.28
CA LEU A 223 -1.63 -10.98 -14.51
C LEU A 223 -2.57 -10.70 -13.34
N ARG A 224 -3.58 -11.55 -13.17
CA ARG A 224 -4.56 -11.44 -12.10
C ARG A 224 -4.60 -12.70 -11.25
N ASP A 225 -4.91 -12.52 -9.96
CA ASP A 225 -5.21 -13.65 -9.09
C ASP A 225 -6.64 -14.19 -9.32
N LYS A 226 -7.01 -15.24 -8.58
CA LYS A 226 -8.35 -15.85 -8.64
C LYS A 226 -9.49 -14.89 -8.26
N LYS A 227 -9.19 -13.77 -7.58
CA LYS A 227 -10.15 -12.74 -7.20
C LYS A 227 -10.24 -11.62 -8.24
N GLY A 228 -9.45 -11.70 -9.31
CA GLY A 228 -9.38 -10.67 -10.35
C GLY A 228 -8.51 -9.47 -9.98
N VAL A 229 -7.74 -9.54 -8.90
CA VAL A 229 -6.81 -8.48 -8.49
C VAL A 229 -5.54 -8.58 -9.32
N GLU A 230 -5.08 -7.47 -9.88
CA GLU A 230 -3.80 -7.42 -10.61
C GLU A 230 -2.64 -7.68 -9.65
N VAL A 231 -1.85 -8.71 -9.96
CA VAL A 231 -0.69 -9.12 -9.14
C VAL A 231 0.64 -8.75 -9.78
N ALA A 232 0.65 -8.66 -11.11
CA ALA A 232 1.83 -8.29 -11.87
C ALA A 232 1.43 -7.76 -13.26
N ARG A 233 2.33 -6.99 -13.85
CA ARG A 233 2.17 -6.41 -15.18
C ARG A 233 3.47 -6.54 -15.96
N ILE A 234 3.33 -6.73 -17.26
CA ILE A 234 4.41 -6.62 -18.24
C ILE A 234 4.03 -5.50 -19.19
N VAL A 235 4.92 -4.51 -19.39
CA VAL A 235 4.74 -3.42 -20.35
C VAL A 235 6.00 -3.32 -21.20
N ARG A 236 5.88 -3.63 -22.50
CA ARG A 236 7.00 -3.67 -23.46
C ARG A 236 8.20 -4.44 -22.92
N ASN A 237 7.94 -5.69 -22.50
CA ASN A 237 8.90 -6.59 -21.84
C ASN A 237 9.38 -6.15 -20.44
N ILE A 238 9.07 -4.93 -19.97
CA ILE A 238 9.43 -4.50 -18.61
C ILE A 238 8.45 -5.13 -17.62
N PHE A 239 9.01 -5.80 -16.62
CA PHE A 239 8.23 -6.47 -15.60
C PHE A 239 8.03 -5.58 -14.36
N SER A 240 6.80 -5.53 -13.86
CA SER A 240 6.45 -4.86 -12.61
C SER A 240 5.57 -5.79 -11.76
N ALA A 241 6.05 -6.14 -10.57
CA ALA A 241 5.23 -6.75 -9.53
C ALA A 241 4.87 -5.70 -8.47
N TYR A 242 3.72 -5.87 -7.82
CA TYR A 242 3.38 -5.06 -6.64
C TYR A 242 4.19 -5.54 -5.42
N ASP A 243 4.66 -4.61 -4.58
CA ASP A 243 5.67 -4.81 -3.51
C ASP A 243 5.28 -5.77 -2.36
N ASN A 244 4.10 -6.38 -2.40
CA ASN A 244 3.67 -7.44 -1.48
C ASN A 244 3.13 -8.66 -2.22
N SER A 245 3.40 -8.75 -3.52
CA SER A 245 2.92 -9.87 -4.32
C SER A 245 3.65 -11.13 -3.87
N GLU A 246 2.92 -12.24 -3.79
CA GLU A 246 3.49 -13.56 -3.57
C GLU A 246 4.25 -14.04 -4.81
N TYR A 247 4.55 -13.16 -5.78
CA TYR A 247 5.12 -13.53 -7.05
C TYR A 247 6.57 -13.04 -7.15
N VAL A 248 7.44 -13.91 -7.63
CA VAL A 248 8.86 -13.62 -7.85
C VAL A 248 9.15 -13.75 -9.33
N VAL A 249 9.87 -12.77 -9.85
CA VAL A 249 10.36 -12.83 -11.23
C VAL A 249 11.79 -13.28 -11.26
N GLN A 250 12.01 -14.28 -12.11
CA GLN A 250 13.30 -14.86 -12.36
C GLN A 250 13.51 -14.90 -13.87
N SER A 251 14.61 -14.30 -14.32
CA SER A 251 15.13 -14.51 -15.66
C SER A 251 16.20 -15.60 -15.56
N ARG A 252 16.01 -16.70 -16.29
CA ARG A 252 17.04 -17.76 -16.41
C ARG A 252 18.08 -17.40 -17.46
N ASP A 253 17.65 -16.76 -18.52
CA ASP A 253 18.43 -16.31 -19.67
C ASP A 253 17.78 -15.04 -20.27
N MET A 254 18.50 -14.35 -21.17
CA MET A 254 18.05 -13.08 -21.76
C MET A 254 16.77 -13.19 -22.60
N ASN A 255 16.35 -14.41 -22.95
CA ASN A 255 15.17 -14.68 -23.77
C ASN A 255 14.05 -15.40 -23.00
N THR A 256 14.17 -15.61 -21.69
CA THR A 256 13.11 -16.21 -20.86
C THR A 256 12.86 -15.39 -19.60
N ILE A 257 11.58 -15.12 -19.37
CA ILE A 257 11.06 -14.60 -18.10
C ILE A 257 10.13 -15.63 -17.50
N GLU A 258 10.38 -15.96 -16.24
CA GLU A 258 9.54 -16.85 -15.43
C GLU A 258 9.00 -16.07 -14.24
N ILE A 259 7.69 -16.17 -14.02
CA ILE A 259 7.01 -15.64 -12.84
C ILE A 259 6.56 -16.82 -12.01
N PHE A 260 7.00 -16.88 -10.75
CA PHE A 260 6.68 -17.94 -9.81
C PHE A 260 5.77 -17.44 -8.70
N ASP A 261 4.83 -18.27 -8.28
CA ASP A 261 4.18 -18.13 -6.97
C ASP A 261 5.17 -18.58 -5.89
N LYS A 262 5.70 -17.64 -5.10
CA LYS A 262 6.68 -17.85 -4.02
C LYS A 262 6.20 -18.84 -2.97
N LYS A 263 4.89 -18.92 -2.70
CA LYS A 263 4.37 -19.86 -1.70
C LYS A 263 4.30 -21.28 -2.22
N LYS A 264 3.95 -21.45 -3.50
CA LYS A 264 3.80 -22.78 -4.11
C LYS A 264 5.06 -23.29 -4.82
N GLY A 265 5.94 -22.39 -5.23
CA GLY A 265 7.08 -22.70 -6.11
C GLY A 265 6.64 -23.05 -7.54
N GLU A 266 5.44 -22.68 -7.95
CA GLU A 266 4.87 -23.03 -9.27
C GLU A 266 5.01 -21.86 -10.26
N PRO A 267 5.37 -22.12 -11.53
CA PRO A 267 5.41 -21.09 -12.56
C PRO A 267 3.98 -20.68 -12.94
N VAL A 268 3.69 -19.40 -12.79
CA VAL A 268 2.40 -18.76 -13.11
C VAL A 268 2.40 -18.26 -14.54
N LEU A 269 3.55 -17.74 -14.99
CA LEU A 269 3.79 -17.32 -16.36
C LEU A 269 5.22 -17.67 -16.75
N LEU A 270 5.37 -18.28 -17.92
CA LEU A 270 6.63 -18.51 -18.60
C LEU A 270 6.53 -17.87 -19.97
N VAL A 271 7.36 -16.86 -20.21
CA VAL A 271 7.50 -16.22 -21.51
C VAL A 271 8.87 -16.57 -22.04
N ARG A 272 8.94 -17.17 -23.22
CA ARG A 272 10.18 -17.47 -23.91
C ARG A 272 10.17 -16.90 -25.32
N TYR A 273 11.10 -16.02 -25.60
CA TYR A 273 11.33 -15.45 -26.91
C TYR A 273 12.19 -16.43 -27.72
N LEU A 274 11.56 -17.20 -28.61
CA LEU A 274 12.22 -18.31 -29.29
C LEU A 274 13.19 -17.83 -30.36
N ASN A 275 12.72 -16.93 -31.22
CA ASN A 275 13.45 -16.28 -32.32
C ASN A 275 12.70 -15.01 -32.75
N PRO A 276 13.23 -14.14 -33.63
CA PRO A 276 12.62 -12.85 -33.98
C PRO A 276 11.17 -12.90 -34.49
N ASN A 277 10.69 -14.07 -34.93
CA ASN A 277 9.33 -14.27 -35.45
C ASN A 277 8.49 -15.20 -34.56
N ALA A 278 8.96 -15.61 -33.39
CA ALA A 278 8.22 -16.55 -32.55
C ALA A 278 8.39 -16.32 -31.04
N ILE A 279 7.27 -16.30 -30.33
CA ILE A 279 7.21 -16.25 -28.87
C ILE A 279 6.39 -17.41 -28.33
N LYS A 280 6.83 -18.01 -27.22
CA LYS A 280 6.09 -19.04 -26.49
C LYS A 280 5.70 -18.52 -25.12
N ILE A 281 4.43 -18.65 -24.81
CA ILE A 281 3.81 -18.16 -23.59
C ILE A 281 3.06 -19.35 -22.96
N LEU A 282 3.47 -19.73 -21.76
CA LEU A 282 2.76 -20.68 -20.90
C LEU A 282 2.31 -19.93 -19.65
N GLY A 283 1.12 -20.21 -19.15
CA GLY A 283 0.70 -19.61 -17.89
C GLY A 283 -0.78 -19.80 -17.61
N THR A 284 -1.19 -19.29 -16.46
CA THR A 284 -2.59 -19.18 -16.05
C THR A 284 -3.00 -17.71 -16.03
N PHE A 285 -4.02 -17.36 -16.80
CA PHE A 285 -4.54 -15.99 -16.97
C PHE A 285 -5.96 -15.86 -16.43
#